data_AF-A0A2H3L0U2-F1
#
_entry.id   AF-A0A2H3L0U2-F1
#
_cell.length_a   1.000
_cell.length_b   1.000
_cell.length_c   1.000
_cell.angle_alpha   90.00
_cell.angle_beta   90.00
_cell.angle_gamma   90.00
#
_symmetry.space_group_name_H-M   'P 1'
#
loop_
_entity.id
_entity.type
_entity.pdbx_description
1 polymer ?
#
loop_
_entity_poly.entity_id
_entity_poly.type
_entity_poly.pdbx_seq_one_letter_code
_entity_poly.pdbx_strand_id
1 'polypeptide(L)'
;MEEQIGPLVFVENLEYPYPFAVEQPPRFWMEETTGALAAAIEVYMRGEKLAPAQLELIQIYLRQYLERAVIAEDAMRSRLLDRIGRVRTIGDLERLADSLSEAGVEPF
;
A
#
# COMPACT_ATOMS: atom_id res chain seq x y z
N MET A 1 -9.81 -2.11 17.04
CA MET A 1 -10.59 -3.05 16.19
C MET A 1 -9.65 -3.59 15.13
N GLU A 2 -9.65 -4.89 14.87
CA GLU A 2 -8.72 -5.55 13.94
C GLU A 2 -9.41 -5.85 12.61
N GLU A 3 -8.72 -5.64 11.48
CA GLU A 3 -9.18 -6.01 10.14
C GLU A 3 -8.16 -6.96 9.50
N GLN A 4 -8.65 -8.08 8.96
CA GLN A 4 -7.82 -9.05 8.26
C GLN A 4 -8.03 -8.94 6.74
N ILE A 5 -6.94 -8.73 6.00
CA ILE A 5 -6.95 -8.71 4.53
C ILE A 5 -5.91 -9.71 4.04
N GLY A 6 -6.39 -10.86 3.57
CA GLY A 6 -5.51 -11.98 3.26
C GLY A 6 -4.69 -12.42 4.49
N PRO A 7 -3.36 -12.51 4.40
CA PRO A 7 -2.49 -12.89 5.51
C PRO A 7 -2.12 -11.72 6.44
N LEU A 8 -2.50 -10.47 6.12
CA LEU A 8 -2.16 -9.29 6.91
C LEU A 8 -3.27 -8.95 7.90
N VAL A 9 -2.88 -8.53 9.10
CA VAL A 9 -3.79 -8.04 10.14
C VAL A 9 -3.44 -6.60 10.45
N PHE A 10 -4.39 -5.71 10.21
CA PHE A 10 -4.24 -4.29 10.46
C PHE A 10 -5.04 -3.88 11.70
N VAL A 11 -4.43 -3.05 12.54
CA VAL A 11 -5.07 -2.44 13.69
C VAL A 11 -5.06 -0.93 13.58
N GLU A 12 -5.96 -0.32 14.36
CA GLU A 12 -6.13 1.13 14.38
C GLU A 12 -4.96 1.82 15.08
N ASN A 13 -4.24 2.66 14.33
CA ASN A 13 -3.19 3.51 14.88
C ASN A 13 -3.70 4.95 14.99
N LEU A 14 -4.01 5.35 16.22
CA LEU A 14 -4.53 6.68 16.56
C LEU A 14 -3.45 7.77 16.58
N GLU A 15 -2.18 7.39 16.65
CA GLU A 15 -1.05 8.31 16.85
C GLU A 15 -0.32 8.66 15.55
N TYR A 16 -0.62 7.96 14.47
CA TYR A 16 0.07 8.20 13.21
C TYR A 16 -0.28 9.65 12.73
N PRO A 17 0.64 10.43 12.12
CA PRO A 17 0.41 11.84 11.72
C PRO A 17 -0.43 11.99 10.45
N TYR A 18 -1.74 12.15 10.59
CA TYR A 18 -2.73 12.01 9.51
C TYR A 18 -2.55 12.98 8.32
N PRO A 19 -2.17 12.54 7.10
CA PRO A 19 -1.84 13.44 5.99
C PRO A 19 -3.01 13.66 5.01
N PHE A 20 -4.20 13.10 5.22
CA PHE A 20 -5.28 13.11 4.22
C PHE A 20 -6.46 14.01 4.62
N ALA A 21 -7.04 14.74 3.67
CA ALA A 21 -8.27 15.50 3.85
C ALA A 21 -9.53 14.67 3.51
N VAL A 22 -9.83 13.64 4.31
CA VAL A 22 -11.11 12.88 4.24
C VAL A 22 -11.97 13.14 5.47
N GLU A 23 -13.29 12.98 5.29
CA GLU A 23 -14.28 13.09 6.36
C GLU A 23 -14.06 12.09 7.51
N GLN A 24 -13.55 10.89 7.20
CA GLN A 24 -13.15 9.90 8.19
C GLN A 24 -11.79 9.29 7.82
N PRO A 25 -10.80 9.28 8.73
CA PRO A 25 -9.53 8.65 8.46
C PRO A 25 -9.69 7.16 8.14
N PRO A 26 -8.99 6.62 7.12
CA PRO A 26 -8.91 5.19 6.98
C PRO A 26 -8.31 4.62 8.24
N ARG A 27 -9.04 3.67 8.82
CA ARG A 27 -8.80 3.18 10.17
C ARG A 27 -7.44 2.50 10.34
N PHE A 28 -6.74 2.21 9.26
CA PHE A 28 -5.63 1.27 9.20
C PHE A 28 -4.53 1.86 8.36
N TRP A 29 -3.58 2.57 8.96
CA TRP A 29 -2.62 3.26 8.13
C TRP A 29 -1.17 3.17 8.58
N MET A 30 -0.83 2.36 9.60
CA MET A 30 0.47 1.66 9.59
C MET A 30 0.70 0.54 10.61
N GLU A 31 -0.26 0.19 11.47
CA GLU A 31 -0.05 -0.92 12.40
C GLU A 31 -0.50 -2.25 11.78
N GLU A 32 0.32 -2.76 10.87
CA GLU A 32 0.27 -4.17 10.46
C GLU A 32 0.95 -4.99 11.57
N THR A 33 0.23 -5.93 12.17
CA THR A 33 0.63 -6.58 13.43
C THR A 33 1.28 -7.96 13.26
N THR A 34 1.23 -8.55 12.06
CA THR A 34 1.88 -9.83 11.77
C THR A 34 3.37 -9.68 11.53
N GLY A 35 3.84 -8.48 11.15
CA GLY A 35 5.22 -8.20 10.78
C GLY A 35 5.60 -8.69 9.37
N ALA A 36 4.69 -9.37 8.68
CA ALA A 36 4.95 -9.93 7.36
C ALA A 36 5.11 -8.83 6.30
N LEU A 37 4.34 -7.74 6.41
CA LEU A 37 4.47 -6.61 5.51
C LEU A 37 5.81 -5.90 5.70
N ALA A 38 6.19 -5.63 6.96
CA ALA A 38 7.47 -5.01 7.28
C ALA A 38 8.65 -5.80 6.69
N ALA A 39 8.64 -7.13 6.86
CA ALA A 39 9.67 -8.00 6.28
C ALA A 39 9.71 -7.95 4.74
N ALA A 40 8.56 -7.86 4.06
CA ALA A 40 8.50 -7.72 2.61
C ALA A 40 9.04 -6.35 2.14
N ILE A 41 8.71 -5.28 2.86
CA ILE A 41 9.20 -3.93 2.57
C ILE A 41 10.71 -3.84 2.76
N GLU A 42 11.28 -4.45 3.81
CA GLU A 42 12.73 -4.47 4.00
C GLU A 42 13.47 -5.11 2.82
N VAL A 43 12.96 -6.22 2.29
CA VAL A 43 13.53 -6.89 1.11
C VAL A 43 13.45 -5.99 -0.12
N TYR A 44 12.32 -5.30 -0.31
CA TYR A 44 12.17 -4.31 -1.38
C TYR A 44 13.18 -3.16 -1.23
N MET A 45 13.31 -2.57 -0.03
CA MET A 45 14.21 -1.44 0.24
C MET A 45 15.69 -1.80 0.09
N ARG A 46 16.06 -3.07 0.24
CA ARG A 46 17.41 -3.58 -0.03
C ARG A 46 17.69 -3.81 -1.52
N GLY A 47 16.70 -3.64 -2.39
CA GLY A 47 16.80 -3.97 -3.82
C GLY A 47 16.92 -5.48 -4.09
N GLU A 48 16.55 -6.32 -3.11
CA GLU A 48 16.59 -7.76 -3.23
C GLU A 48 15.35 -8.28 -3.98
N LYS A 49 15.47 -9.46 -4.60
CA LYS A 49 14.35 -10.07 -5.34
C LYS A 49 13.21 -10.47 -4.38
N LEU A 50 12.03 -9.87 -4.57
CA LEU A 50 10.81 -10.24 -3.87
C LEU A 50 10.32 -11.62 -4.29
N ALA A 51 10.00 -12.46 -3.31
CA ALA A 51 9.23 -13.67 -3.53
C ALA A 51 7.78 -13.34 -3.94
N PRO A 52 7.08 -14.24 -4.66
CA PRO A 52 5.69 -14.00 -5.06
C PRO A 52 4.77 -13.66 -3.88
N ALA A 53 4.95 -14.33 -2.73
CA ALA A 53 4.18 -14.05 -1.52
C ALA A 53 4.45 -12.63 -0.99
N GLN A 54 5.72 -12.18 -0.95
CA GLN A 54 6.06 -10.83 -0.49
C GLN A 54 5.47 -9.76 -1.42
N LEU A 55 5.50 -10.02 -2.74
CA LEU A 55 4.88 -9.13 -3.72
C LEU A 55 3.36 -9.04 -3.55
N GLU A 56 2.71 -10.15 -3.15
CA GLU A 56 1.28 -10.16 -2.83
C GLU A 56 0.97 -9.33 -1.58
N LEU A 57 1.81 -9.40 -0.53
CA LEU A 57 1.65 -8.56 0.67
C LEU A 57 1.71 -7.07 0.32
N ILE A 58 2.69 -6.68 -0.50
CA ILE A 58 2.86 -5.29 -0.95
C ILE A 58 1.66 -4.86 -1.81
N GLN A 59 1.13 -5.74 -2.68
CA GLN A 59 -0.07 -5.44 -3.46
C GLN A 59 -1.32 -5.26 -2.59
N ILE A 60 -1.50 -6.10 -1.57
CA ILE A 60 -2.61 -5.98 -0.60
C ILE A 60 -2.52 -4.62 0.11
N TYR A 61 -1.33 -4.29 0.61
CA TYR A 61 -1.07 -3.00 1.24
C TYR A 61 -1.36 -1.83 0.32
N LEU A 62 -0.80 -1.80 -0.90
CA LEU A 62 -0.99 -0.70 -1.84
C LEU A 62 -2.46 -0.55 -2.28
N ARG A 63 -3.18 -1.66 -2.43
CA ARG A 63 -4.62 -1.61 -2.75
C ARG A 63 -5.39 -0.95 -1.62
N GLN A 64 -5.17 -1.44 -0.41
CA GLN A 64 -5.78 -0.91 0.80
C GLN A 64 -5.46 0.58 0.97
N TYR A 65 -4.22 0.98 0.71
CA TYR A 65 -3.79 2.38 0.72
C TYR A 65 -4.57 3.21 -0.31
N LEU A 66 -4.62 2.79 -1.57
CA LEU A 66 -5.25 3.59 -2.64
C LEU A 66 -6.76 3.67 -2.57
N GLU A 67 -7.43 2.60 -2.12
CA GLU A 67 -8.87 2.63 -1.88
C GLU A 67 -9.25 3.70 -0.85
N ARG A 68 -8.30 4.04 0.02
CA ARG A 68 -8.45 4.88 1.20
C ARG A 68 -7.78 6.25 1.08
N ALA A 69 -6.91 6.46 0.09
CA ALA A 69 -6.22 7.72 -0.16
C ALA A 69 -7.15 8.78 -0.79
N VAL A 70 -6.87 10.06 -0.50
CA VAL A 70 -7.49 11.20 -1.20
C VAL A 70 -6.80 11.38 -2.53
N ILE A 71 -7.36 10.76 -3.56
CA ILE A 71 -6.92 10.98 -4.94
C ILE A 71 -7.94 11.91 -5.58
N ALA A 72 -7.46 13.01 -6.17
CA ALA A 72 -8.31 14.08 -6.72
C ALA A 72 -9.29 13.60 -7.80
N GLU A 73 -9.00 12.46 -8.44
CA GLU A 73 -9.77 11.93 -9.56
C GLU A 73 -10.02 10.41 -9.41
N ASP A 74 -11.30 10.00 -9.44
CA ASP A 74 -11.69 8.58 -9.38
C ASP A 74 -11.14 7.75 -10.55
N ALA A 75 -11.01 8.35 -11.73
CA ALA A 75 -10.40 7.70 -12.88
C ALA A 75 -8.91 7.38 -12.64
N MET A 76 -8.19 8.28 -11.96
CA MET A 76 -6.80 8.05 -11.57
C MET A 76 -6.70 6.90 -10.56
N ARG A 77 -7.58 6.90 -9.53
CA ARG A 77 -7.65 5.81 -8.54
C ARG A 77 -7.86 4.45 -9.21
N SER A 78 -8.88 4.35 -10.08
CA SER A 78 -9.18 3.10 -10.80
C SER A 78 -7.99 2.63 -11.64
N ARG A 79 -7.31 3.55 -12.34
CA ARG A 79 -6.11 3.22 -13.12
C ARG A 79 -4.96 2.71 -12.25
N LEU A 80 -4.74 3.29 -11.08
CA LEU A 80 -3.68 2.87 -10.16
C LEU A 80 -3.99 1.50 -9.54
N LEU A 81 -5.26 1.25 -9.15
CA LEU A 81 -5.73 -0.05 -8.66
C LEU A 81 -5.56 -1.17 -9.72
N ASP A 82 -5.90 -0.87 -10.97
CA ASP A 82 -5.67 -1.79 -12.09
C ASP A 82 -4.19 -2.11 -12.29
N ARG A 83 -3.30 -1.12 -12.10
CA ARG A 83 -1.84 -1.33 -12.21
C ARG A 83 -1.30 -2.20 -11.08
N ILE A 84 -1.78 -2.03 -9.85
CA ILE A 84 -1.41 -2.92 -8.72
C ILE A 84 -1.66 -4.38 -9.09
N GLY A 85 -2.84 -4.70 -9.64
CA GLY A 85 -3.18 -6.08 -10.02
C GLY A 85 -2.28 -6.70 -11.12
N ARG A 86 -1.52 -5.87 -11.83
CA ARG A 86 -0.59 -6.27 -12.89
C ARG A 86 0.87 -6.33 -12.44
N VAL A 87 1.17 -5.95 -11.20
CA VAL A 87 2.53 -6.04 -10.65
C VAL A 87 2.92 -7.51 -10.55
N ARG A 88 4.01 -7.88 -11.23
CA ARG A 88 4.59 -9.25 -11.20
C ARG A 88 6.07 -9.25 -10.85
N THR A 89 6.71 -8.10 -10.92
CA THR A 89 8.16 -7.92 -10.71
C THR A 89 8.44 -6.67 -9.90
N ILE A 90 9.66 -6.55 -9.37
CA ILE A 90 10.14 -5.32 -8.71
C ILE A 90 10.10 -4.15 -9.69
N GLY A 91 10.50 -4.34 -10.94
CA GLY A 91 10.44 -3.26 -11.93
C GLY A 91 9.01 -2.77 -12.19
N ASP A 92 7.99 -3.63 -12.07
CA ASP A 92 6.59 -3.18 -12.12
C ASP A 92 6.21 -2.36 -10.89
N LEU A 93 6.73 -2.74 -9.72
CA LEU A 93 6.52 -2.06 -8.45
C LEU A 93 7.18 -0.68 -8.44
N GLU A 94 8.41 -0.55 -8.94
CA GLU A 94 9.12 0.73 -9.09
C GLU A 94 8.37 1.66 -10.03
N ARG A 95 7.97 1.17 -11.22
CA ARG A 95 7.14 1.95 -12.16
C ARG A 95 5.79 2.36 -11.59
N LEU A 96 5.25 1.57 -10.66
CA LEU A 96 4.03 1.91 -9.96
C LEU A 96 4.31 2.99 -8.90
N ALA A 97 5.39 2.86 -8.12
CA ALA A 97 5.83 3.86 -7.14
C ALA A 97 6.06 5.24 -7.80
N ASP A 98 6.70 5.28 -8.97
CA ASP A 98 6.86 6.51 -9.74
C ASP A 98 5.51 7.16 -10.07
N SER A 99 4.55 6.36 -10.53
CA SER A 99 3.22 6.86 -10.88
C SER A 99 2.36 7.24 -9.69
N LEU A 100 2.62 6.65 -8.53
CA LEU A 100 2.01 7.05 -7.27
C LEU A 100 2.55 8.42 -6.86
N SER A 101 3.88 8.60 -6.90
CA SER A 101 4.53 9.88 -6.60
C SER A 101 4.06 10.99 -7.55
N GLU A 102 3.95 10.71 -8.86
CA GLU A 102 3.38 11.64 -9.85
C GLU A 102 1.93 12.06 -9.54
N ALA A 103 1.16 11.16 -8.90
CA ALA A 103 -0.20 11.42 -8.46
C ALA A 103 -0.26 12.10 -7.08
N GLY A 104 0.88 12.47 -6.48
CA GLY A 104 0.97 13.05 -5.14
C GLY A 104 0.76 12.04 -4.02
N VAL A 105 0.99 10.75 -4.30
CA VAL A 105 0.79 9.63 -3.38
C VAL A 105 2.13 8.99 -3.04
N GLU A 106 2.50 9.00 -1.77
CA GLU A 106 3.76 8.42 -1.26
C GLU A 106 3.44 7.34 -0.21
N PRO A 107 3.29 6.06 -0.62
CA PRO A 107 2.99 4.96 0.30
C PRO A 107 4.25 4.30 0.88
N PHE A 108 5.45 4.81 0.60
CA PHE A 108 6.74 4.32 1.06
C PHE A 108 7.57 5.46 1.62
#